data_AF-S4RHJ4-F1
#
_entry.id   AF-S4RHJ4-F1
#
_cell.length_a   1.000
_cell.length_b   1.000
_cell.length_c   1.000
_cell.angle_alpha   90.00
_cell.angle_beta   90.00
_cell.angle_gamma   90.00
#
_symmetry.space_group_name_H-M   'P 1'
#
loop_
_entity.id
_entity.type
_entity.pdbx_description
1 polymer ?
#
loop_
_entity_poly.entity_id
_entity_poly.type
_entity_poly.pdbx_seq_one_letter_code
_entity_poly.pdbx_strand_id
1 'polypeptide(L)'
;MWIKWIATLVAFGALVQSAVACPSQCSCSGTDVQCDRRSLVSVPAGIPTNAQILQLQVNKITKLEPGVFDSLAALVNSCLDPNQLTPIRAGAFHQLVSLKELFLQSEELVSLPTGVFDKLTQLAHLELQNNQLKGSIPRGAFDNLKSLTHIWLYNNPWDC
;
A
#
# COMPACT_ATOMS: atom_id res chain seq x y z
N MET A 1 29.42 -23.08 -57.18
CA MET A 1 29.81 -22.84 -55.78
C MET A 1 28.80 -21.88 -55.16
N TRP A 2 28.00 -22.39 -54.21
CA TRP A 2 27.26 -21.72 -53.12
C TRP A 2 25.96 -20.95 -53.43
N ILE A 3 24.86 -21.68 -53.19
CA ILE A 3 23.49 -21.24 -52.95
C ILE A 3 23.46 -20.35 -51.69
N LYS A 4 22.90 -19.14 -51.78
CA LYS A 4 22.59 -18.31 -50.60
C LYS A 4 21.23 -18.72 -50.06
N TRP A 5 21.23 -19.38 -48.90
CA TRP A 5 20.03 -19.56 -48.09
C TRP A 5 19.81 -18.29 -47.26
N ILE A 6 18.73 -17.56 -47.52
CA ILE A 6 18.24 -16.52 -46.59
C ILE A 6 17.41 -17.27 -45.54
N ALA A 7 18.01 -17.53 -44.39
CA ALA A 7 17.26 -17.97 -43.22
C ALA A 7 16.50 -16.76 -42.67
N THR A 8 15.20 -16.70 -42.92
CA THR A 8 14.30 -15.78 -42.23
C THR A 8 14.13 -16.28 -40.80
N LEU A 9 14.95 -15.75 -39.88
CA LEU A 9 14.74 -15.91 -38.45
C LEU A 9 13.47 -15.14 -38.07
N VAL A 10 12.34 -15.84 -38.00
CA VAL A 10 11.18 -15.33 -37.25
C VAL A 10 11.56 -15.45 -35.78
N ALA A 11 12.13 -14.38 -35.23
CA ALA A 11 12.20 -14.23 -33.80
C ALA A 11 10.75 -14.12 -33.29
N PHE A 12 10.23 -15.21 -32.73
CA PHE A 12 9.14 -15.10 -31.78
C PHE A 12 9.65 -14.21 -30.66
N GLY A 13 9.30 -12.93 -30.72
CA GLY A 13 9.38 -12.03 -29.58
C GLY A 13 8.45 -12.62 -28.53
N ALA A 14 8.98 -13.50 -27.70
CA ALA A 14 8.41 -13.75 -26.39
C ALA A 14 8.29 -12.36 -25.77
N LEU A 15 7.07 -11.90 -25.56
CA LEU A 15 6.78 -10.81 -24.65
C LEU A 15 7.48 -11.20 -23.35
N VAL A 16 8.65 -10.62 -23.11
CA VAL A 16 9.25 -10.63 -21.79
C VAL A 16 8.33 -9.73 -20.99
N GLN A 17 7.24 -10.33 -20.50
CA GLN A 17 6.48 -9.76 -19.44
C GLN A 17 7.51 -9.67 -18.32
N SER A 18 8.08 -8.47 -18.12
CA SER A 18 8.96 -8.21 -17.00
C SER A 18 8.15 -8.52 -15.76
N ALA A 19 8.23 -9.77 -15.32
CA ALA A 19 7.76 -10.19 -14.03
C ALA A 19 8.64 -9.39 -13.08
N VAL A 20 8.07 -8.32 -12.51
CA VAL A 20 8.70 -7.62 -11.40
C VAL A 20 8.95 -8.70 -10.36
N ALA A 21 10.23 -9.00 -10.14
CA ALA A 21 10.63 -10.07 -9.24
C ALA A 21 10.12 -9.73 -7.84
N CYS A 22 9.65 -10.74 -7.11
CA CYS A 22 9.23 -10.58 -5.73
C CYS A 22 10.38 -9.96 -4.90
N PRO A 23 10.10 -8.98 -4.01
CA PRO A 23 11.13 -8.46 -3.11
C PRO A 23 11.81 -9.60 -2.35
N SER A 24 13.13 -9.57 -2.23
CA SER A 24 13.93 -10.69 -1.69
C SER A 24 13.61 -11.07 -0.24
N GLN A 25 13.02 -10.14 0.52
CA GLN A 25 12.62 -10.34 1.91
C GLN A 25 11.17 -10.80 2.05
N CYS A 26 10.44 -10.90 0.94
CA CYS A 26 9.02 -11.23 0.89
C CYS A 26 8.79 -12.55 0.15
N SER A 27 7.55 -13.03 0.22
CA SER A 27 7.07 -14.19 -0.52
C SER A 27 5.87 -13.76 -1.35
N CYS A 28 5.88 -14.06 -2.64
CA CYS A 28 4.82 -13.65 -3.56
C CYS A 28 4.15 -14.87 -4.17
N SER A 29 2.82 -14.86 -4.22
CA SER A 29 2.00 -15.91 -4.84
C SER A 29 0.85 -15.25 -5.59
N GLY A 30 0.85 -15.35 -6.93
CA GLY A 30 -0.13 -14.63 -7.74
C GLY A 30 -0.05 -13.11 -7.54
N THR A 31 -1.10 -12.52 -6.98
CA THR A 31 -1.21 -11.08 -6.67
C THR A 31 -0.97 -10.75 -5.19
N ASP A 32 -0.61 -11.75 -4.39
CA ASP A 32 -0.42 -11.64 -2.95
C ASP A 32 1.06 -11.47 -2.64
N VAL A 33 1.38 -10.46 -1.84
CA VAL A 33 2.75 -10.12 -1.42
C VAL A 33 2.83 -10.19 0.11
N GLN A 34 3.50 -11.22 0.61
CA GLN A 34 3.67 -11.49 2.03
C GLN A 34 5.04 -11.00 2.50
N CYS A 35 5.03 -9.89 3.23
CA CYS A 35 6.21 -9.26 3.82
C CYS A 35 6.09 -9.17 5.36
N ASP A 36 5.13 -9.88 5.97
CA ASP A 36 4.85 -9.83 7.39
C ASP A 36 5.92 -10.55 8.23
N ARG A 37 6.17 -10.05 9.45
CA ARG A 37 7.10 -10.66 10.43
C ARG A 37 8.54 -10.82 9.93
N ARG A 38 9.02 -9.89 9.09
CA ARG A 38 10.37 -9.94 8.49
C ARG A 38 11.35 -8.94 9.12
N SER A 39 10.94 -8.23 10.19
CA SER A 39 11.72 -7.15 10.82
C SER A 39 12.10 -6.02 9.86
N LEU A 40 11.24 -5.73 8.88
CA LEU A 40 11.45 -4.67 7.90
C LEU A 40 11.47 -3.31 8.58
N VAL A 41 12.42 -2.46 8.20
CA VAL A 41 12.49 -1.06 8.66
C VAL A 41 11.90 -0.07 7.64
N SER A 42 11.62 -0.55 6.44
CA SER A 42 10.97 0.20 5.36
C SER A 42 10.18 -0.78 4.48
N VAL A 43 9.21 -0.26 3.72
CA VAL A 43 8.53 -1.03 2.69
C VAL A 43 9.58 -1.47 1.62
N PRO A 44 9.65 -2.75 1.23
CA PRO A 44 10.62 -3.22 0.26
C PRO A 44 10.37 -2.62 -1.13
N ALA A 45 11.45 -2.28 -1.84
CA ALA A 45 11.36 -1.88 -3.24
C ALA A 45 10.99 -3.07 -4.13
N GLY A 46 10.41 -2.80 -5.29
CA GLY A 46 10.09 -3.84 -6.28
C GLY A 46 8.86 -4.67 -5.95
N ILE A 47 7.89 -4.12 -5.20
CA ILE A 47 6.57 -4.76 -5.06
C ILE A 47 5.94 -4.86 -6.47
N PRO A 48 5.45 -6.03 -6.89
CA PRO A 48 4.80 -6.20 -8.18
C PRO A 48 3.61 -5.25 -8.36
N THR A 49 3.53 -4.60 -9.53
CA THR A 49 2.49 -3.59 -9.80
C THR A 49 1.08 -4.16 -9.93
N ASN A 50 0.97 -5.48 -10.14
CA ASN A 50 -0.29 -6.22 -10.13
C ASN A 50 -0.68 -6.73 -8.73
N ALA A 51 0.06 -6.39 -7.67
CA ALA A 51 -0.27 -6.79 -6.32
C ALA A 51 -1.66 -6.27 -5.92
N GLN A 52 -2.50 -7.15 -5.40
CA GLN A 52 -3.82 -6.83 -4.86
C GLN A 52 -3.85 -6.88 -3.34
N ILE A 53 -2.98 -7.71 -2.73
CA ILE A 53 -2.88 -7.88 -1.28
C ILE A 53 -1.43 -7.67 -0.87
N LEU A 54 -1.19 -6.73 0.05
CA LEU A 54 0.13 -6.43 0.60
C LEU A 54 0.10 -6.52 2.13
N GLN A 55 0.81 -7.52 2.65
CA GLN A 55 0.91 -7.80 4.08
C GLN A 55 2.25 -7.29 4.62
N LEU A 56 2.24 -6.22 5.41
CA LEU A 56 3.42 -5.56 5.99
C LEU A 56 3.39 -5.55 7.52
N GLN A 57 2.43 -6.21 8.14
CA GLN A 57 2.25 -6.27 9.59
C GLN A 57 3.42 -6.92 10.34
N VAL A 58 3.54 -6.58 11.62
CA VAL A 58 4.54 -7.12 12.54
C VAL A 58 5.96 -6.87 12.02
N ASN A 59 6.21 -5.63 11.62
CA ASN A 59 7.53 -5.15 11.20
C ASN A 59 7.98 -3.98 12.08
N LYS A 60 8.98 -3.22 11.63
CA LYS A 60 9.56 -2.05 12.32
C LYS A 60 9.58 -0.84 11.39
N ILE A 61 8.59 -0.74 10.51
CA ILE A 61 8.46 0.34 9.53
C ILE A 61 8.03 1.59 10.28
N THR A 62 8.87 2.62 10.25
CA THR A 62 8.60 3.88 10.95
C THR A 62 8.11 4.99 10.03
N LYS A 63 8.34 4.86 8.72
CA LYS A 63 7.98 5.86 7.71
C LYS A 63 7.68 5.23 6.36
N LEU A 64 6.75 5.87 5.63
CA LEU A 64 6.55 5.63 4.21
C LEU A 64 7.40 6.62 3.42
N GLU A 65 8.33 6.11 2.62
CA GLU A 65 9.10 6.95 1.70
C GLU A 65 8.19 7.53 0.61
N PRO A 66 8.48 8.77 0.12
CA PRO A 66 7.70 9.36 -0.96
C PRO A 66 7.60 8.43 -2.16
N GLY A 67 6.39 8.22 -2.65
CA GLY A 67 6.11 7.41 -3.83
C GLY A 67 6.25 5.89 -3.67
N VAL A 68 6.42 5.39 -2.45
CA VAL A 68 6.60 3.94 -2.20
C VAL A 68 5.42 3.07 -2.65
N PHE A 69 4.24 3.68 -2.79
CA PHE A 69 3.01 3.04 -3.26
C PHE A 69 2.56 3.51 -4.65
N ASP A 70 3.37 4.31 -5.35
CA ASP A 70 2.90 5.01 -6.56
C ASP A 70 2.51 4.08 -7.71
N SER A 71 3.13 2.90 -7.76
CA SER A 71 2.87 1.89 -8.79
C SER A 71 1.81 0.85 -8.39
N LEU A 72 1.23 0.96 -7.20
CA LEU A 72 0.34 -0.05 -6.61
C LEU A 72 -1.14 0.31 -6.77
N ALA A 73 -1.53 0.84 -7.92
CA ALA A 73 -2.92 1.23 -8.20
C ALA A 73 -3.92 0.04 -8.20
N ALA A 74 -3.42 -1.19 -8.33
CA ALA A 74 -4.22 -2.41 -8.25
C ALA A 74 -4.44 -2.92 -6.82
N LEU A 75 -3.82 -2.29 -5.81
CA LEU A 75 -3.89 -2.76 -4.43
C LEU A 75 -5.30 -2.61 -3.87
N VAL A 76 -5.84 -3.71 -3.35
CA VAL A 76 -7.20 -3.81 -2.79
C VAL A 76 -7.15 -3.86 -1.26
N ASN A 77 -6.17 -4.57 -0.70
CA ASN A 77 -6.01 -4.71 0.75
C ASN A 77 -4.55 -4.43 1.12
N SER A 78 -4.35 -3.55 2.11
CA SER A 78 -3.05 -3.32 2.73
C SER A 78 -3.14 -3.37 4.25
N CYS A 79 -2.39 -4.30 4.84
CA CYS A 79 -2.24 -4.42 6.28
C CYS A 79 -0.86 -3.89 6.70
N LEU A 80 -0.84 -2.75 7.40
CA LEU A 80 0.39 -2.16 7.95
C LEU A 80 0.53 -2.46 9.44
N ASP A 81 -0.55 -2.63 10.20
CA ASP A 81 -0.47 -2.85 11.65
C ASP A 81 -0.15 -4.29 12.07
N PRO A 82 0.70 -4.52 13.10
CA PRO A 82 1.43 -3.50 13.86
C PRO A 82 2.78 -3.12 13.24
N ASN A 83 3.02 -1.82 13.11
CA ASN A 83 4.30 -1.17 12.86
C ASN A 83 4.49 0.01 13.84
N GLN A 84 5.32 1.00 13.49
CA GLN A 84 5.55 2.23 14.26
C GLN A 84 5.44 3.45 13.34
N LEU A 85 4.44 3.45 12.47
CA LEU A 85 4.30 4.36 11.35
C LEU A 85 3.88 5.75 11.82
N THR A 86 4.85 6.57 12.20
CA THR A 86 4.61 7.94 12.66
C THR A 86 5.76 8.87 12.24
N PRO A 87 5.51 9.99 11.54
CA PRO A 87 4.23 10.48 11.01
C PRO A 87 3.89 9.95 9.60
N ILE A 88 2.60 9.96 9.24
CA ILE A 88 2.14 9.76 7.85
C ILE A 88 2.27 11.10 7.09
N ARG A 89 2.77 11.05 5.85
CA ARG A 89 2.88 12.23 4.98
C ARG A 89 1.61 12.44 4.16
N ALA A 90 1.32 13.70 3.83
CA ALA A 90 0.28 14.02 2.85
C ALA A 90 0.56 13.28 1.53
N GLY A 91 -0.48 12.70 0.95
CA GLY A 91 -0.37 11.97 -0.31
C GLY A 91 0.17 10.55 -0.23
N ALA A 92 0.50 10.03 0.96
CA ALA A 92 1.09 8.70 1.12
C ALA A 92 0.29 7.56 0.44
N PHE A 93 -1.03 7.71 0.35
CA PHE A 93 -1.93 6.70 -0.22
C PHE A 93 -2.61 7.14 -1.54
N HIS A 94 -2.22 8.27 -2.14
CA HIS A 94 -2.98 8.87 -3.25
C HIS A 94 -3.10 8.00 -4.50
N GLN A 95 -2.16 7.09 -4.74
CA GLN A 95 -2.20 6.18 -5.89
C GLN A 95 -2.97 4.88 -5.62
N LEU A 96 -3.37 4.62 -4.38
CA LEU A 96 -4.10 3.41 -3.97
C LEU A 96 -5.61 3.50 -4.29
N VAL A 97 -5.94 3.84 -5.53
CA VAL A 97 -7.32 4.15 -5.98
C VAL A 97 -8.27 2.94 -5.96
N SER A 98 -7.72 1.73 -5.87
CA SER A 98 -8.49 0.47 -5.77
C SER A 98 -8.61 -0.06 -4.34
N LEU A 99 -8.04 0.64 -3.36
CA LEU A 99 -7.96 0.16 -1.99
C LEU A 99 -9.36 0.11 -1.36
N LYS A 100 -9.71 -1.04 -0.80
CA LYS A 100 -10.97 -1.30 -0.10
C LYS A 100 -10.78 -1.36 1.41
N GLU A 101 -9.62 -1.81 1.86
CA GLU A 101 -9.32 -1.99 3.28
C GLU A 101 -7.97 -1.38 3.61
N LEU A 102 -7.95 -0.51 4.62
CA LEU A 102 -6.76 0.16 5.13
C LEU A 102 -6.72 0.04 6.65
N PHE A 103 -5.70 -0.68 7.13
CA PHE A 103 -5.47 -0.96 8.54
C PHE A 103 -4.29 -0.13 9.06
N LEU A 104 -4.59 0.89 9.87
CA LEU A 104 -3.62 1.83 10.47
C LEU A 104 -3.79 1.92 12.00
N GLN A 105 -4.43 0.93 12.62
CA GLN A 105 -4.56 0.84 14.07
C GLN A 105 -3.21 0.64 14.75
N SER A 106 -3.06 1.02 16.02
CA SER A 106 -1.84 0.78 16.83
C SER A 106 -0.49 1.28 16.27
N GLU A 107 -0.49 2.30 15.40
CA GLU A 107 0.71 2.89 14.77
C GLU A 107 1.29 4.11 15.55
N GLU A 108 0.77 4.42 16.73
CA GLU A 108 1.11 5.62 17.53
C GLU A 108 0.89 6.95 16.78
N LEU A 109 -0.08 7.00 15.86
CA LEU A 109 -0.39 8.21 15.08
C LEU A 109 -0.87 9.34 15.99
N VAL A 110 -0.23 10.51 15.90
CA VAL A 110 -0.61 11.69 16.70
C VAL A 110 -1.55 12.64 15.94
N SER A 111 -1.46 12.65 14.61
CA SER A 111 -2.32 13.46 13.73
C SER A 111 -2.46 12.83 12.35
N LEU A 112 -3.48 13.27 11.60
CA LEU A 112 -3.68 12.89 10.20
C LEU A 112 -3.44 14.11 9.30
N PRO A 113 -2.65 14.00 8.22
CA PRO A 113 -2.56 15.06 7.23
C PRO A 113 -3.90 15.34 6.56
N THR A 114 -4.20 16.60 6.27
CA THR A 114 -5.37 16.97 5.46
C THR A 114 -5.34 16.24 4.12
N GLY A 115 -6.45 15.63 3.73
CA GLY A 115 -6.61 14.95 2.44
C GLY A 115 -5.81 13.65 2.30
N VAL A 116 -5.32 13.06 3.40
CA VAL A 116 -4.56 11.79 3.37
C VAL A 116 -5.34 10.63 2.74
N PHE A 117 -6.68 10.68 2.79
CA PHE A 117 -7.56 9.64 2.23
C PHE A 117 -8.32 10.08 0.96
N ASP A 118 -8.10 11.28 0.43
CA ASP A 118 -8.96 11.89 -0.60
C ASP A 118 -9.13 11.07 -1.89
N LYS A 119 -8.16 10.23 -2.22
CA LYS A 119 -8.17 9.40 -3.43
C LYS A 119 -8.72 7.99 -3.22
N LEU A 120 -8.97 7.59 -1.98
CA LEU A 120 -9.41 6.25 -1.60
C LEU A 120 -10.92 6.09 -1.78
N THR A 121 -11.44 6.39 -2.97
CA THR A 121 -12.89 6.43 -3.26
C THR A 121 -13.59 5.07 -3.15
N GLN A 122 -12.81 3.98 -3.25
CA GLN A 122 -13.28 2.59 -3.08
C GLN A 122 -13.11 2.05 -1.66
N LEU A 123 -12.58 2.84 -0.73
CA LEU A 123 -12.32 2.40 0.64
C LEU A 123 -13.63 2.08 1.34
N ALA A 124 -13.77 0.85 1.80
CA ALA A 124 -14.93 0.36 2.53
C ALA A 124 -14.66 0.30 4.04
N HIS A 125 -13.43 -0.09 4.43
CA HIS A 125 -13.02 -0.30 5.81
C HIS A 125 -11.77 0.53 6.14
N LEU A 126 -11.87 1.36 7.18
CA LEU A 126 -10.77 2.17 7.69
C LEU A 126 -10.61 1.98 9.20
N GLU A 127 -9.46 1.46 9.61
CA GLU A 127 -9.13 1.23 11.02
C GLU A 127 -8.05 2.22 11.49
N LEU A 128 -8.40 3.03 12.49
CA LEU A 128 -7.56 4.07 13.09
C LEU A 128 -7.57 4.00 14.64
N GLN A 129 -8.20 2.99 15.21
CA GLN A 129 -8.28 2.79 16.66
C GLN A 129 -6.91 2.53 17.30
N ASN A 130 -6.82 2.69 18.61
CA ASN A 130 -5.60 2.44 19.39
C ASN A 130 -4.39 3.29 18.96
N ASN A 131 -4.63 4.51 18.46
CA ASN A 131 -3.58 5.47 18.12
C ASN A 131 -3.49 6.57 19.20
N GLN A 132 -2.73 7.62 18.92
CA GLN A 132 -2.54 8.79 19.78
C GLN A 132 -3.18 10.04 19.17
N LEU A 133 -4.23 9.87 18.36
CA LEU A 133 -4.88 10.97 17.65
C LEU A 133 -5.55 11.89 18.67
N LYS A 134 -5.00 13.10 18.82
CA LYS A 134 -5.48 14.13 19.75
C LYS A 134 -6.34 15.15 19.02
N GLY A 135 -7.23 15.81 19.76
CA GLY A 135 -8.09 16.82 19.17
C GLY A 135 -9.24 16.18 18.39
N SER A 136 -9.32 16.53 17.10
CA SER A 136 -10.36 16.03 16.18
C SER A 136 -9.74 15.51 14.88
N ILE A 137 -10.50 14.69 14.17
CA ILE A 137 -10.19 14.34 12.78
C ILE A 137 -10.23 15.61 11.91
N PRO A 138 -9.27 15.81 10.99
CA PRO A 138 -9.29 16.94 10.06
C PRO A 138 -10.64 17.05 9.35
N ARG A 139 -11.18 18.27 9.27
CA ARG A 139 -12.44 18.52 8.57
C ARG A 139 -12.34 18.03 7.14
N GLY A 140 -13.33 17.25 6.72
CA GLY A 140 -13.42 16.69 5.37
C GLY A 140 -12.53 15.48 5.11
N ALA A 141 -11.85 14.92 6.13
CA ALA A 141 -10.98 13.75 5.97
C ALA A 141 -11.68 12.53 5.34
N PHE A 142 -13.02 12.47 5.40
CA PHE A 142 -13.82 11.38 4.87
C PHE A 142 -14.74 11.78 3.72
N ASP A 143 -14.72 13.04 3.26
CA ASP A 143 -15.69 13.58 2.29
C ASP A 143 -15.67 12.79 0.97
N ASN A 144 -14.51 12.28 0.57
CA ASN A 144 -14.31 11.55 -0.68
C ASN A 144 -14.42 10.02 -0.55
N LEU A 145 -14.60 9.49 0.66
CA LEU A 145 -14.69 8.04 0.92
C LEU A 145 -16.11 7.53 0.65
N LYS A 146 -16.53 7.58 -0.62
CA LYS A 146 -17.91 7.31 -1.04
C LYS A 146 -18.37 5.87 -0.81
N SER A 147 -17.43 4.94 -0.66
CA SER A 147 -17.71 3.52 -0.43
C SER A 147 -17.58 3.12 1.05
N LEU A 148 -17.28 4.06 1.95
CA LEU A 148 -16.98 3.76 3.34
C LEU A 148 -18.22 3.23 4.05
N THR A 149 -18.09 2.04 4.64
CA THR A 149 -19.17 1.40 5.40
C THR A 149 -18.78 1.20 6.86
N HIS A 150 -17.49 1.05 7.14
CA HIS A 150 -16.99 0.86 8.50
C HIS A 150 -15.78 1.76 8.77
N ILE A 151 -15.82 2.41 9.93
CA ILE A 151 -14.72 3.19 10.44
C ILE A 151 -14.58 2.96 11.94
N TRP A 152 -13.35 2.70 12.37
CA TRP A 152 -13.02 2.50 13.78
C TRP A 152 -12.09 3.61 14.27
N LEU A 153 -12.58 4.39 15.23
CA LEU A 153 -11.90 5.57 15.79
C LEU A 153 -11.70 5.48 17.31
N TYR A 154 -12.17 4.41 17.95
CA TYR A 154 -12.12 4.26 19.41
C TYR A 154 -10.68 4.16 19.94
N ASN A 155 -10.49 4.29 21.25
CA ASN A 155 -9.16 4.24 21.89
C ASN A 155 -8.15 5.21 21.28
N ASN A 156 -8.57 6.46 21.10
CA ASN A 156 -7.72 7.60 20.81
C ASN A 156 -8.03 8.71 21.84
N PRO A 157 -7.05 9.54 22.21
CA PRO A 157 -7.23 10.65 23.16
C PRO A 157 -7.93 11.86 22.50
N TRP A 158 -9.17 11.65 22.02
CA TRP A 158 -9.99 12.70 21.44
C TRP A 158 -10.22 13.83 22.45
N ASP A 159 -10.08 15.07 21.98
CA ASP A 159 -10.47 16.26 22.75
C ASP A 159 -11.88 16.63 22.30
N CYS A 160 -12.84 16.39 23.18
CA CYS A 160 -14.28 16.51 22.89
C CYS A 160 -14.85 17.82 23.43
#